data_AF-A0A550JLM2-F1
#
_entry.id   AF-A0A550JLM2-F1
#
_cell.length_a   1.000
_cell.length_b   1.000
_cell.length_c   1.000
_cell.angle_alpha   90.00
_cell.angle_beta   90.00
_cell.angle_gamma   90.00
#
_symmetry.space_group_name_H-M   'P 1'
#
loop_
_entity.id
_entity.type
_entity.pdbx_description
1 polymer ?
#
loop_
_entity_poly.entity_id
_entity_poly.type
_entity_poly.pdbx_seq_one_letter_code
_entity_poly.pdbx_strand_id
1 'polypeptide(L)'
;MKRKAANGGLVSSTDDGELGKKNRGKDVFHEIKQTTIDTETGKTRTKTVQARLVVKEEKRTGEAWVVMWQGVSPMSVAQLAMDGNLKGADYRVFLLLLAYLDQENSVAVNQSEIGRMLKMPRQHVGRSLEKLLQLEILAKGPRVGVVCTYRFNPATAWKGTLQQGATEKRREVKRQEAKKKGVHLSVVK
;
A
#
# COMPACT_ATOMS: atom_id res chain seq x y z
N MET A 1 19.75 62.24 10.43
CA MET A 1 20.75 61.79 11.42
C MET A 1 20.22 60.53 12.10
N LYS A 2 20.90 59.36 12.01
CA LYS A 2 21.67 58.70 13.12
C LYS A 2 20.86 58.61 14.43
N ARG A 3 20.69 57.51 15.19
CA ARG A 3 21.36 56.19 15.33
C ARG A 3 20.57 55.33 16.37
N LYS A 4 20.66 53.99 16.21
CA LYS A 4 20.84 52.89 17.22
C LYS A 4 20.16 52.88 18.61
N ALA A 5 19.46 51.76 18.84
CA ALA A 5 19.57 50.76 19.93
C ALA A 5 19.08 51.06 21.36
N ALA A 6 18.20 50.19 21.89
CA ALA A 6 18.30 49.60 23.22
C ALA A 6 17.41 48.36 23.40
N ASN A 7 18.01 47.36 24.03
CA ASN A 7 17.52 46.10 24.60
C ASN A 7 16.14 46.12 25.26
N GLY A 8 15.39 45.03 25.08
CA GLY A 8 14.33 44.60 25.99
C GLY A 8 14.42 43.07 26.15
N GLY A 9 15.00 42.62 27.26
CA GLY A 9 14.92 41.22 27.65
C GLY A 9 13.55 40.90 28.25
N LEU A 10 13.08 39.67 28.09
CA LEU A 10 12.03 39.11 28.93
C LEU A 10 12.26 37.61 29.13
N VAL A 11 12.72 37.30 30.35
CA VAL A 11 12.29 36.21 31.24
C VAL A 11 12.06 34.82 30.63
N SER A 12 12.95 33.91 31.01
CA SER A 12 12.71 32.47 31.10
C SER A 12 11.66 32.16 32.17
N SER A 13 10.60 31.46 31.81
CA SER A 13 9.84 30.63 32.74
C SER A 13 9.52 29.31 32.05
N THR A 14 10.01 28.25 32.67
CA THR A 14 9.71 26.84 32.42
C THR A 14 8.21 26.60 32.41
N ASP A 15 7.72 25.91 31.39
CA ASP A 15 6.50 25.10 31.51
C ASP A 15 6.66 23.85 30.64
N ASP A 16 6.81 22.72 31.33
CA ASP A 16 6.81 21.38 30.76
C ASP A 16 5.40 21.07 30.22
N GLY A 17 5.29 20.82 28.92
CA GLY A 17 3.98 20.62 28.28
C GLY A 17 4.03 19.65 27.10
N GLU A 18 4.15 18.37 27.43
CA GLU A 18 3.76 17.21 26.62
C GLU A 18 4.19 17.16 25.14
N LEU A 19 5.33 16.51 24.90
CA LEU A 19 5.68 15.88 23.63
C LEU A 19 4.52 15.00 23.13
N GLY A 20 3.90 15.45 22.05
CA GLY A 20 2.73 14.83 21.40
C GLY A 20 2.81 13.31 21.34
N LYS A 21 1.92 12.67 22.08
CA LYS A 21 1.64 11.23 22.00
C LYS A 21 1.18 10.92 20.57
N LYS A 22 2.11 10.38 19.75
CA LYS A 22 1.76 9.69 18.50
C LYS A 22 0.74 8.61 18.87
N ASN A 23 -0.48 8.72 18.34
CA ASN A 23 -1.50 7.68 18.40
C ASN A 23 -0.95 6.39 17.80
N ARG A 24 -0.32 5.56 18.64
CA ARG A 24 -0.09 4.15 18.37
C ARG A 24 -1.48 3.53 18.50
N GLY A 25 -2.05 3.07 17.40
CA GLY A 25 -3.30 2.31 17.44
C GLY A 25 -3.20 1.26 18.53
N LYS A 26 -4.27 1.07 19.31
CA LYS A 26 -4.30 0.09 20.39
C LYS A 26 -3.96 -1.29 19.80
N ASP A 27 -2.77 -1.79 20.07
CA ASP A 27 -2.39 -3.18 19.79
C ASP A 27 -3.19 -4.05 20.77
N VAL A 28 -4.29 -4.63 20.32
CA VAL A 28 -5.10 -5.53 21.15
C VAL A 28 -4.80 -6.97 20.77
N PHE A 29 -3.97 -7.63 21.58
CA PHE A 29 -3.73 -9.06 21.47
C PHE A 29 -4.99 -9.81 21.90
N HIS A 30 -5.57 -10.60 20.98
CA HIS A 30 -6.67 -11.49 21.29
C HIS A 30 -6.16 -12.92 21.27
N GLU A 31 -6.44 -13.65 22.35
CA GLU A 31 -6.11 -15.07 22.46
C GLU A 31 -7.20 -15.88 21.74
N ILE A 32 -6.96 -16.20 20.47
CA ILE A 32 -7.91 -17.00 19.68
C ILE A 32 -7.70 -18.47 20.03
N LYS A 33 -8.73 -19.10 20.61
CA LYS A 33 -8.76 -20.54 20.84
C LYS A 33 -9.15 -21.24 19.55
N GLN A 34 -8.19 -21.86 18.87
CA GLN A 34 -8.47 -22.71 17.72
C GLN A 34 -8.63 -24.16 18.19
N THR A 35 -9.84 -24.69 18.06
CA THR A 35 -10.15 -26.09 18.34
C THR A 35 -10.26 -26.83 17.03
N THR A 36 -9.30 -27.71 16.74
CA THR A 36 -9.39 -28.64 15.61
C THR A 36 -9.96 -29.96 16.13
N ILE A 37 -11.10 -30.36 15.58
CA ILE A 37 -11.77 -31.63 15.89
C ILE A 37 -11.50 -32.58 14.74
N ASP A 38 -10.83 -33.70 15.03
CA ASP A 38 -10.59 -34.77 14.07
C ASP A 38 -11.81 -35.70 14.02
N THR A 39 -12.48 -35.78 12.86
CA THR A 39 -13.86 -36.29 12.73
C THR A 39 -13.97 -37.81 12.91
N GLU A 40 -12.86 -38.57 12.81
CA GLU A 40 -12.89 -40.04 12.94
C GLU A 40 -12.48 -40.56 14.33
N THR A 41 -11.74 -39.78 15.13
CA THR A 41 -11.18 -40.26 16.42
C THR A 41 -11.70 -39.51 17.65
N GLY A 42 -12.50 -38.45 17.47
CA GLY A 42 -13.05 -37.66 18.57
C GLY A 42 -11.99 -36.95 19.43
N LYS A 43 -10.71 -36.96 19.02
CA LYS A 43 -9.61 -36.33 19.75
C LYS A 43 -9.56 -34.84 19.45
N THR A 44 -9.95 -34.05 20.43
CA THR A 44 -9.90 -32.60 20.39
C THR A 44 -8.46 -32.12 20.57
N ARG A 45 -7.89 -31.41 19.60
CA ARG A 45 -6.62 -30.69 19.77
C ARG A 45 -6.90 -29.20 19.80
N THR A 46 -6.87 -28.63 21.00
CA THR A 46 -6.94 -27.18 21.21
C THR A 46 -5.53 -26.62 21.14
N LYS A 47 -5.25 -25.78 20.14
CA LYS A 47 -4.03 -24.98 20.10
C LYS A 47 -4.42 -23.51 20.26
N THR A 48 -3.87 -22.90 21.29
CA THR A 48 -3.94 -21.44 21.46
C THR A 48 -2.96 -20.81 20.49
N VAL A 49 -3.47 -20.04 19.53
CA VAL A 49 -2.63 -19.30 18.58
C VAL A 49 -2.75 -17.83 18.92
N GLN A 50 -1.63 -17.18 19.22
CA GLN A 50 -1.60 -15.74 19.39
C GLN A 50 -1.80 -15.07 18.02
N ALA A 51 -2.97 -14.49 17.80
CA ALA A 51 -3.27 -13.73 16.60
C ALA A 51 -3.13 -12.23 16.91
N ARG A 52 -2.31 -11.53 16.13
CA ARG A 52 -2.24 -10.07 16.19
C ARG A 52 -3.38 -9.48 15.38
N LEU A 53 -4.46 -9.10 16.07
CA LEU A 53 -5.57 -8.36 15.45
C LEU A 53 -5.30 -6.86 15.57
N VAL A 54 -4.88 -6.24 14.46
CA VAL A 54 -4.74 -4.79 14.40
C VAL A 54 -6.12 -4.19 14.12
N VAL A 55 -6.84 -3.84 15.18
CA VAL A 55 -8.09 -3.07 15.06
C VAL A 55 -7.70 -1.62 14.79
N LYS A 56 -7.67 -1.25 13.51
CA LYS A 56 -7.41 0.13 13.12
C LYS A 56 -8.73 0.91 13.20
N GLU A 57 -8.82 1.86 14.12
CA GLU A 57 -9.93 2.81 14.15
C GLU A 57 -10.03 3.49 12.78
N GLU A 58 -11.19 3.32 12.15
CA GLU A 58 -11.50 3.99 10.89
C GLU A 58 -11.58 5.49 11.17
N LYS A 59 -10.83 6.30 10.42
CA LYS A 59 -10.90 7.75 10.63
C LYS A 59 -12.31 8.22 10.29
N ARG A 60 -12.89 8.95 11.25
CA ARG A 60 -14.27 9.42 11.40
C ARG A 60 -14.93 10.14 10.20
N THR A 61 -14.24 10.33 9.08
CA THR A 61 -14.78 11.05 7.91
C THR A 61 -15.42 10.15 6.85
N GLY A 62 -15.18 8.83 6.86
CA GLY A 62 -15.71 7.92 5.82
C GLY A 62 -15.13 8.16 4.41
N GLU A 63 -14.25 9.13 4.26
CA GLU A 63 -13.62 9.50 3.00
C GLU A 63 -12.37 8.64 2.75
N ALA A 64 -12.33 7.96 1.61
CA ALA A 64 -11.17 7.21 1.14
C ALA A 64 -10.40 8.03 0.11
N TRP A 65 -9.13 8.32 0.38
CA TRP A 65 -8.24 8.99 -0.56
C TRP A 65 -7.09 8.08 -0.98
N VAL A 66 -6.61 8.30 -2.20
CA VAL A 66 -5.36 7.75 -2.72
C VAL A 66 -4.46 8.91 -3.12
N VAL A 67 -3.20 8.84 -2.71
CA VAL A 67 -2.17 9.79 -3.15
C VAL A 67 -1.48 9.18 -4.36
N MET A 68 -1.34 9.95 -5.44
CA MET A 68 -0.54 9.57 -6.60
C MET A 68 0.62 10.53 -6.73
N TRP A 69 1.77 10.02 -7.16
CA TRP A 69 2.97 10.85 -7.28
C TRP A 69 3.07 11.50 -8.65
N GLN A 70 3.39 12.79 -8.66
CA GLN A 70 3.74 13.54 -9.87
C GLN A 70 5.17 13.25 -10.35
N GLY A 71 5.41 13.45 -11.64
CA GLY A 71 6.73 13.33 -12.29
C GLY A 71 6.90 12.06 -13.13
N VAL A 72 7.94 12.06 -13.96
CA VAL A 72 8.34 10.91 -14.78
C VAL A 72 9.34 10.07 -13.99
N SER A 73 8.84 9.11 -13.23
CA SER A 73 9.66 8.07 -12.59
C SER A 73 9.33 6.69 -13.17
N PRO A 74 10.21 5.69 -13.01
CA PRO A 74 9.83 4.31 -13.24
C PRO A 74 8.58 4.00 -12.41
N MET A 75 7.59 3.34 -13.02
CA MET A 75 6.31 2.98 -12.38
C MET A 75 5.43 4.20 -11.99
N SER A 76 5.72 5.40 -12.51
CA SER A 76 4.85 6.57 -12.33
C SER A 76 3.57 6.48 -13.15
N VAL A 77 2.59 7.32 -12.80
CA VAL A 77 1.37 7.51 -13.58
C VAL A 77 1.69 8.05 -14.98
N ALA A 78 2.71 8.90 -15.11
CA ALA A 78 3.16 9.41 -16.40
C ALA A 78 3.71 8.26 -17.28
N GLN A 79 4.50 7.36 -16.70
CA GLN A 79 5.00 6.18 -17.42
C GLN A 79 3.86 5.26 -17.88
N LEU A 80 2.84 5.05 -17.04
CA LEU A 80 1.63 4.30 -17.41
C LEU A 80 0.89 4.96 -18.60
N ALA A 81 0.84 6.28 -18.65
CA ALA A 81 0.20 7.00 -19.75
C ALA A 81 1.01 6.98 -21.06
N MET A 82 2.35 6.97 -20.95
CA MET A 82 3.25 6.94 -22.12
C MET A 82 3.39 5.55 -22.75
N ASP A 83 2.96 4.50 -22.05
CA ASP A 83 3.07 3.13 -22.55
C ASP A 83 2.02 2.84 -23.65
N GLY A 84 2.49 2.72 -24.90
CA GLY A 84 1.63 2.46 -26.05
C GLY A 84 0.99 1.06 -26.09
N ASN A 85 1.41 0.12 -25.22
CA ASN A 85 0.79 -1.20 -25.11
C ASN A 85 -0.49 -1.17 -24.27
N LEU A 86 -0.65 -0.17 -23.40
CA LEU A 86 -1.85 -0.02 -22.59
C LEU A 86 -2.99 0.60 -23.41
N LYS A 87 -4.15 -0.04 -23.30
CA LYS A 87 -5.39 0.39 -23.97
C LYS A 87 -6.38 0.93 -22.95
N GLY A 88 -7.44 1.58 -23.44
CA GLY A 88 -8.53 2.10 -22.58
C GLY A 88 -9.08 1.08 -21.57
N ALA A 89 -9.19 -0.20 -21.94
CA ALA A 89 -9.61 -1.25 -21.02
C ALA A 89 -8.63 -1.44 -19.85
N ASP A 90 -7.32 -1.35 -20.11
CA ASP A 90 -6.27 -1.52 -19.10
C ASP A 90 -6.31 -0.37 -18.08
N TYR A 91 -6.51 0.86 -18.56
CA TYR A 91 -6.71 2.03 -17.69
C TYR A 91 -7.99 1.93 -16.84
N ARG A 92 -9.09 1.40 -17.40
CA ARG A 92 -10.33 1.18 -16.63
C ARG A 92 -10.13 0.17 -15.50
N VAL A 93 -9.39 -0.91 -15.76
CA VAL A 93 -9.03 -1.89 -14.72
C VAL A 93 -8.14 -1.23 -13.67
N PHE A 94 -7.10 -0.51 -14.07
CA PHE A 94 -6.22 0.23 -13.16
C PHE A 94 -6.98 1.19 -12.24
N LEU A 95 -7.86 2.03 -12.80
CA LEU A 95 -8.68 2.99 -12.05
C LEU A 95 -9.64 2.29 -11.08
N LEU A 96 -10.25 1.19 -11.50
CA LEU A 96 -11.10 0.40 -10.61
C LEU A 96 -10.30 -0.17 -9.44
N LEU A 97 -9.13 -0.73 -9.70
CA LEU A 97 -8.28 -1.29 -8.65
C LEU A 97 -7.83 -0.24 -7.63
N LEU A 98 -7.59 1.01 -8.06
CA LEU A 98 -7.29 2.12 -7.16
C LEU A 98 -8.46 2.43 -6.20
N ALA A 99 -9.70 2.32 -6.68
CA ALA A 99 -10.90 2.57 -5.87
C ALA A 99 -11.07 1.52 -4.76
N TYR A 100 -10.61 0.28 -4.99
CA TYR A 100 -10.72 -0.85 -4.05
C TYR A 100 -9.41 -1.17 -3.32
N LEU A 101 -8.46 -0.22 -3.30
CA LEU A 101 -7.27 -0.35 -2.48
C LEU A 101 -7.67 -0.52 -1.01
N ASP A 102 -7.04 -1.47 -0.32
CA ASP A 102 -7.20 -1.72 1.10
C ASP A 102 -5.89 -1.42 1.84
N GLN A 103 -5.65 -2.08 2.98
CA GLN A 103 -4.46 -1.88 3.80
C GLN A 103 -3.17 -2.18 3.03
N GLU A 104 -2.13 -1.41 3.37
CA GLU A 104 -0.79 -1.52 2.80
C GLU A 104 -0.74 -1.53 1.27
N ASN A 105 -1.68 -0.82 0.62
CA ASN A 105 -1.78 -0.73 -0.83
C ASN A 105 -2.14 -2.07 -1.50
N SER A 106 -2.83 -2.97 -0.79
CA SER A 106 -3.22 -4.29 -1.31
C SER A 106 -4.65 -4.26 -1.86
N VAL A 107 -4.94 -5.09 -2.85
CA VAL A 107 -6.27 -5.26 -3.43
C VAL A 107 -6.50 -6.74 -3.72
N ALA A 108 -7.61 -7.27 -3.20
CA ALA A 108 -8.06 -8.62 -3.49
C ALA A 108 -8.87 -8.60 -4.79
N VAL A 109 -8.48 -9.40 -5.78
CA VAL A 109 -9.03 -9.32 -7.13
C VAL A 109 -9.79 -10.58 -7.51
N ASN A 110 -11.09 -10.41 -7.75
CA ASN A 110 -11.92 -11.37 -8.47
C ASN A 110 -12.12 -10.91 -9.91
N GLN A 111 -11.41 -11.51 -10.86
CA GLN A 111 -11.46 -11.12 -12.27
C GLN A 111 -12.86 -11.22 -12.89
N SER A 112 -13.68 -12.18 -12.45
CA SER A 112 -15.06 -12.31 -12.94
C SER A 112 -15.92 -11.14 -12.48
N GLU A 113 -15.72 -10.67 -11.26
CA GLU A 113 -16.46 -9.55 -10.68
C GLU A 113 -16.06 -8.23 -11.32
N ILE A 114 -14.77 -7.98 -11.47
CA ILE A 114 -14.26 -6.82 -12.21
C ILE A 114 -14.79 -6.81 -13.64
N GLY A 115 -14.81 -7.98 -14.31
CA GLY A 115 -15.38 -8.12 -15.65
C GLY A 115 -16.85 -7.70 -15.70
N ARG A 116 -17.66 -8.13 -14.73
CA ARG A 116 -19.07 -7.70 -14.61
C ARG A 116 -19.20 -6.19 -14.40
N MET A 117 -18.44 -5.62 -13.45
CA MET A 117 -18.49 -4.19 -13.13
C MET A 117 -18.12 -3.30 -14.33
N LEU A 118 -17.08 -3.69 -15.06
CA LEU A 118 -16.60 -2.92 -16.21
C LEU A 118 -17.29 -3.30 -17.52
N LYS A 119 -18.23 -4.25 -17.49
CA LYS A 119 -18.91 -4.82 -18.66
C LYS A 119 -17.90 -5.30 -19.72
N MET A 120 -16.90 -6.07 -19.28
CA MET A 120 -15.85 -6.64 -20.13
C MET A 120 -15.67 -8.14 -19.88
N PRO A 121 -15.25 -8.93 -20.89
CA PRO A 121 -14.95 -10.33 -20.68
C PRO A 121 -13.77 -10.51 -19.70
N ARG A 122 -13.84 -11.54 -18.86
CA ARG A 122 -12.83 -11.86 -17.83
C ARG A 122 -11.41 -11.90 -18.39
N GLN A 123 -11.24 -12.40 -19.61
CA GLN A 123 -9.96 -12.53 -20.29
C GLN A 123 -9.29 -11.16 -20.53
N HIS A 124 -10.07 -10.11 -20.78
CA HIS A 124 -9.52 -8.76 -20.91
C HIS A 124 -8.97 -8.27 -19.57
N VAL A 125 -9.70 -8.50 -18.46
CA VAL A 125 -9.23 -8.18 -17.11
C VAL A 125 -7.92 -8.90 -16.79
N GLY A 126 -7.85 -10.20 -17.10
CA GLY A 126 -6.62 -11.00 -16.90
C GLY A 126 -5.42 -10.43 -17.65
N ARG A 127 -5.60 -10.10 -18.94
CA ARG A 127 -4.55 -9.47 -19.77
C ARG A 127 -4.15 -8.10 -19.23
N SER A 128 -5.10 -7.27 -18.78
CA SER A 128 -4.80 -5.97 -18.17
C SER A 128 -3.96 -6.12 -16.90
N LEU A 129 -4.31 -7.07 -16.03
CA LEU A 129 -3.54 -7.36 -14.82
C LEU A 129 -2.11 -7.82 -15.13
N GLU A 130 -1.94 -8.67 -16.15
CA GLU A 130 -0.61 -9.12 -16.60
C GLU A 130 0.24 -7.96 -17.10
N LYS A 131 -0.31 -7.05 -17.90
CA LYS A 131 0.40 -5.83 -18.34
C LYS A 131 0.80 -4.96 -17.15
N LEU A 132 -0.11 -4.75 -16.20
CA LEU A 132 0.18 -3.94 -15.00
C LEU A 132 1.25 -4.58 -14.10
N LEU A 133 1.33 -5.92 -14.05
CA LEU A 133 2.42 -6.65 -13.40
C LEU A 133 3.75 -6.46 -14.14
N GLN A 134 3.75 -6.54 -15.47
CA GLN A 134 4.95 -6.35 -16.30
C GLN A 134 5.55 -4.95 -16.13
N LEU A 135 4.70 -3.94 -15.93
CA LEU A 135 5.12 -2.56 -15.65
C LEU A 135 5.55 -2.31 -14.19
N GLU A 136 5.56 -3.36 -13.35
CA GLU A 136 5.86 -3.30 -11.92
C GLU A 136 4.98 -2.30 -11.14
N ILE A 137 3.81 -1.94 -11.70
CA ILE A 137 2.81 -1.10 -11.04
C ILE A 137 2.03 -1.91 -10.01
N LEU A 138 1.84 -3.20 -10.31
CA LEU A 138 1.35 -4.20 -9.38
C LEU A 138 2.46 -5.20 -9.06
N ALA A 139 2.48 -5.67 -7.82
CA ALA A 139 3.21 -6.84 -7.39
C ALA A 139 2.21 -7.93 -6.97
N LYS A 140 2.50 -9.20 -7.30
CA LYS A 140 1.64 -10.31 -6.92
C LYS A 140 1.82 -10.60 -5.42
N GLY A 141 0.72 -10.61 -4.68
CA GLY A 141 0.67 -10.96 -3.27
C GLY A 141 0.35 -12.45 -3.04
N PRO A 142 0.21 -12.86 -1.77
CA PRO A 142 -0.20 -14.21 -1.42
C PRO A 142 -1.61 -14.50 -1.94
N ARG A 143 -1.86 -15.74 -2.33
CA ARG A 143 -3.19 -16.20 -2.73
C ARG A 143 -4.00 -16.53 -1.47
N VAL A 144 -5.15 -15.89 -1.30
CA VAL A 144 -6.05 -16.16 -0.16
C VAL A 144 -7.24 -16.95 -0.69
N GLY A 145 -7.21 -18.26 -0.50
CA GLY A 145 -8.19 -19.19 -1.06
C GLY A 145 -8.22 -19.13 -2.59
N VAL A 146 -9.37 -18.77 -3.16
CA VAL A 146 -9.57 -18.68 -4.62
C VAL A 146 -9.10 -17.32 -5.17
N VAL A 147 -8.98 -16.30 -4.32
CA VAL A 147 -8.73 -14.91 -4.71
C VAL A 147 -7.23 -14.61 -4.78
N CYS A 148 -6.84 -13.89 -5.83
CA CYS A 148 -5.48 -13.40 -5.98
C CYS A 148 -5.39 -11.99 -5.39
N THR A 149 -4.44 -11.78 -4.49
CA THR A 149 -4.14 -10.45 -3.94
C THR A 149 -3.03 -9.82 -4.75
N TYR A 150 -3.16 -8.53 -5.04
CA TYR A 150 -2.14 -7.70 -5.68
C TYR A 150 -1.80 -6.54 -4.76
N ARG A 151 -0.56 -6.06 -4.83
CA ARG A 151 -0.11 -4.89 -4.09
C ARG A 151 0.31 -3.82 -5.09
N PHE A 152 -0.27 -2.63 -4.98
CA PHE A 152 0.19 -1.49 -5.75
C PHE A 152 1.56 -1.04 -5.30
N ASN A 153 2.37 -0.67 -6.27
CA ASN A 153 3.66 -0.11 -6.03
C ASN A 153 3.53 1.24 -5.28
N PRO A 154 4.17 1.41 -4.11
CA PRO A 154 4.15 2.67 -3.37
C PRO A 154 4.73 3.85 -4.14
N ALA A 155 5.55 3.61 -5.16
CA ALA A 155 6.09 4.63 -6.05
C ALA A 155 5.07 5.14 -7.09
N THR A 156 3.97 4.41 -7.32
CA THR A 156 2.87 4.83 -8.20
C THR A 156 1.79 5.57 -7.41
N ALA A 157 1.20 4.89 -6.43
CA ALA A 157 0.05 5.35 -5.66
C ALA A 157 0.15 4.85 -4.22
N TRP A 158 -0.50 5.54 -3.28
CA TRP A 158 -0.53 5.16 -1.88
C TRP A 158 -1.87 5.47 -1.22
N LYS A 159 -2.53 4.46 -0.68
CA LYS A 159 -3.67 4.63 0.23
C LYS A 159 -3.19 4.77 1.67
N GLY A 160 -3.44 5.93 2.29
CA GLY A 160 -3.17 6.17 3.71
C GLY A 160 -2.45 7.48 4.01
N THR A 161 -1.61 7.49 5.05
CA THR A 161 -0.90 8.70 5.50
C THR A 161 0.25 9.06 4.57
N LEU A 162 0.33 10.32 4.15
CA LEU A 162 1.36 10.83 3.23
C LEU A 162 2.80 10.53 3.68
N GLN A 163 3.10 10.67 4.98
CA GLN A 163 4.43 10.42 5.53
C GLN A 163 4.87 8.96 5.36
N GLN A 164 3.93 8.02 5.52
CA GLN A 164 4.19 6.60 5.29
C GLN A 164 4.43 6.34 3.80
N GLY A 165 3.56 6.87 2.94
CA GLY A 165 3.69 6.74 1.49
C GLY A 165 5.02 7.29 0.94
N ALA A 166 5.44 8.48 1.39
CA ALA A 166 6.70 9.09 0.96
C ALA A 166 7.93 8.29 1.42
N THR A 167 7.84 7.60 2.56
CA THR A 167 8.89 6.72 3.06
C THR A 167 8.94 5.43 2.23
N GLU A 168 7.79 4.81 1.95
CA GLU A 168 7.71 3.59 1.15
C GLU A 168 8.10 3.82 -0.31
N LYS A 169 7.70 4.96 -0.92
CA LYS A 169 8.18 5.37 -2.25
C LYS A 169 9.71 5.40 -2.30
N ARG A 170 10.35 6.05 -1.33
CA ARG A 170 11.82 6.16 -1.29
C ARG A 170 12.49 4.79 -1.13
N ARG A 171 11.89 3.87 -0.37
CA ARG A 171 12.37 2.48 -0.23
C ARG A 171 12.28 1.72 -1.55
N GLU A 172 11.16 1.84 -2.24
CA GLU A 172 10.95 1.11 -3.50
C GLU A 172 11.84 1.63 -4.62
N VAL A 173 12.02 2.95 -4.74
CA VAL A 173 12.96 3.54 -5.70
C VAL A 173 14.38 3.01 -5.46
N LYS A 174 14.85 2.97 -4.20
CA LYS A 174 16.15 2.41 -3.85
C LYS A 174 16.26 0.91 -4.19
N ARG A 175 15.21 0.13 -3.94
CA ARG A 175 15.17 -1.31 -4.27
C ARG A 175 15.32 -1.51 -5.78
N GLN A 176 14.68 -0.67 -6.58
CA GLN A 176 14.74 -0.74 -8.03
C GLN A 176 16.10 -0.30 -8.58
N GLU A 177 16.70 0.75 -8.02
CA GLU A 177 18.07 1.14 -8.34
C GLU A 177 19.06 0.01 -8.02
N ALA A 178 18.88 -0.69 -6.89
CA ALA A 178 19.69 -1.84 -6.53
C ALA A 178 19.50 -3.02 -7.50
N LYS A 179 18.27 -3.35 -7.91
CA LYS A 179 17.99 -4.35 -8.95
C LYS A 179 18.71 -4.01 -10.26
N LYS A 180 18.58 -2.76 -10.73
CA LYS A 180 19.24 -2.30 -11.97
C LYS A 180 20.76 -2.44 -11.89
N LYS A 181 21.38 -2.05 -10.77
CA LYS A 181 22.82 -2.19 -10.55
C LYS A 181 23.26 -3.65 -10.48
N GLY A 182 22.48 -4.52 -9.84
CA GLY A 182 22.76 -5.96 -9.76
C GLY A 182 22.68 -6.65 -11.12
N VAL A 183 21.67 -6.33 -11.92
CA VAL A 183 21.52 -6.83 -13.29
C VAL A 183 22.69 -6.36 -14.16
N HIS A 184 23.10 -5.09 -14.01
CA HIS A 184 24.26 -4.56 -14.73
C HIS A 184 25.55 -5.30 -14.36
N LEU A 185 25.78 -5.62 -13.08
CA LEU A 185 26.95 -6.41 -12.65
C LEU A 185 26.95 -7.86 -13.15
N SER A 186 25.77 -8.48 -13.34
CA SER A 186 25.68 -9.84 -13.88
C SER A 186 25.86 -9.94 -15.39
N VAL A 187 25.65 -8.85 -16.13
CA VAL A 187 25.81 -8.80 -17.60
C VAL A 187 27.25 -8.48 -18.02
N VAL A 188 28.04 -7.89 -17.11
CA VAL A 188 29.44 -7.49 -17.34
C VAL A 188 30.45 -8.59 -16.95
N LYS A 189 29.99 -9.70 -16.35
CA LYS A 189 30.78 -10.91 -16.07
C LYS A 189 30.58 -11.96 -17.15
#